data_AF-A0A0J1GV88-F1
#
_entry.id   AF-A0A0J1GV88-F1
#
_cell.length_a   1.000
_cell.length_b   1.000
_cell.length_c   1.000
_cell.angle_alpha   90.00
_cell.angle_beta   90.00
_cell.angle_gamma   90.00
#
_symmetry.space_group_name_H-M   'P 1'
#
loop_
_entity.id
_entity.type
_entity.pdbx_description
1 polymer ?
#
loop_
_entity_poly.entity_id
_entity_poly.type
_entity_poly.pdbx_seq_one_letter_code
_entity_poly.pdbx_strand_id
1 'polypeptide(L)' 'MSIGKAEFVVDRSLYVLYENLRMLNPSVFDMVKALNVVLVQQGWAINTCEDLEFFIDLIESYEQEMP' A
#
# COMPACT_ATOMS: atom_id res chain seq x y z
N MET A 1 8.16 -21.99 -4.22
CA MET A 1 8.16 -21.10 -5.40
C MET A 1 7.84 -19.72 -4.88
N SER A 2 8.80 -18.79 -4.94
CA SER A 2 8.51 -17.37 -4.78
C SER A 2 7.71 -16.98 -6.01
N ILE A 3 6.41 -16.73 -5.82
CA ILE A 3 5.61 -16.07 -6.85
C ILE A 3 6.30 -14.72 -6.99
N GLY A 4 7.02 -14.52 -8.10
CA GLY A 4 7.81 -13.32 -8.31
C GLY A 4 6.95 -12.11 -7.96
N LYS A 5 7.45 -11.23 -7.08
CA LYS A 5 6.87 -9.92 -6.79
C LYS A 5 6.50 -9.33 -8.15
N ALA A 6 5.23 -9.43 -8.54
CA ALA A 6 4.72 -8.54 -9.56
C ALA A 6 5.09 -7.16 -9.04
N GLU A 7 5.84 -6.39 -9.82
CA GLU A 7 6.30 -5.06 -9.44
C GLU A 7 5.06 -4.19 -9.24
N PHE A 8 4.50 -4.28 -8.05
CA PHE A 8 3.40 -3.44 -7.59
C PHE A 8 3.96 -2.02 -7.50
N VAL A 9 3.30 -1.08 -8.15
CA VAL A 9 3.69 0.33 -8.22
C VAL A 9 2.59 1.15 -7.57
N VAL A 10 2.99 2.07 -6.70
CA VAL A 10 2.07 3.04 -6.11
C VAL A 10 1.63 4.03 -7.19
N ASP A 11 0.31 4.09 -7.42
CA ASP A 11 -0.31 5.13 -8.23
C ASP A 11 -0.93 6.23 -7.35
N ARG A 12 -1.35 7.33 -7.99
CA ARG A 12 -1.94 8.48 -7.29
C ARG A 12 -3.20 8.13 -6.51
N SER A 13 -4.02 7.22 -7.02
CA SER A 13 -5.30 6.87 -6.38
C SER A 13 -5.07 6.11 -5.09
N LEU A 14 -4.08 5.21 -5.09
CA LEU A 14 -3.69 4.44 -3.92
C LEU A 14 -2.97 5.30 -2.88
N TYR A 15 -2.12 6.23 -3.33
CA TYR A 15 -1.51 7.23 -2.45
C TYR A 15 -2.56 8.08 -1.74
N VAL A 16 -3.55 8.59 -2.47
CA VAL A 16 -4.66 9.38 -1.88
C VAL A 16 -5.49 8.55 -0.89
N LEU A 17 -5.74 7.27 -1.19
CA LEU A 17 -6.40 6.36 -0.25
C LEU A 17 -5.60 6.22 1.05
N TYR A 18 -4.30 5.97 0.95
CA TYR A 18 -3.41 5.88 2.10
C TYR A 18 -3.41 7.16 2.93
N GLU A 19 -3.24 8.33 2.32
CA GLU A 19 -3.25 9.62 3.02
C GLU A 19 -4.58 9.90 3.72
N ASN A 20 -5.71 9.57 3.07
CA ASN A 20 -7.03 9.68 3.71
C ASN A 20 -7.16 8.76 4.93
N LEU A 21 -6.68 7.51 4.82
CA LEU A 21 -6.67 6.58 5.95
C LEU A 21 -5.77 7.09 7.06
N ARG A 22 -4.58 7.62 6.74
CA ARG A 22 -3.65 8.20 7.70
C ARG A 22 -4.27 9.37 8.46
N MET A 23 -4.97 10.27 7.77
CA MET A 23 -5.70 11.38 8.39
C MET A 23 -6.84 10.92 9.31
N LEU A 24 -7.56 9.86 8.94
CA LEU A 24 -8.63 9.28 9.75
C LEU A 24 -8.10 8.47 10.94
N ASN A 25 -6.84 8.07 10.91
CA ASN A 25 -6.15 7.30 11.95
C ASN A 25 -6.94 6.08 12.46
N PRO A 26 -7.44 5.19 11.57
CA PRO A 26 -8.08 3.95 11.99
C PRO A 26 -7.04 2.98 12.56
N SER A 27 -7.49 1.84 13.06
CA SER A 27 -6.56 0.78 13.44
C SER A 27 -5.74 0.31 12.23
N VAL A 28 -4.49 -0.13 12.46
CA VAL A 28 -3.64 -0.68 11.40
C VAL A 28 -4.35 -1.82 10.65
N PHE A 29 -5.12 -2.62 11.37
CA PHE A 29 -5.90 -3.71 10.78
C PHE A 29 -6.97 -3.21 9.81
N ASP A 30 -7.71 -2.15 10.16
CA ASP A 30 -8.73 -1.56 9.29
C ASP A 30 -8.09 -0.83 8.09
N MET A 31 -6.95 -0.17 8.31
CA MET A 31 -6.17 0.45 7.23
C MET A 31 -5.72 -0.60 6.20
N VAL A 32 -5.09 -1.69 6.66
CA VAL A 32 -4.64 -2.79 5.80
C VAL A 32 -5.82 -3.43 5.06
N LYS A 33 -6.96 -3.62 5.73
CA LYS A 33 -8.17 -4.12 5.08
C LYS A 33 -8.64 -3.20 3.95
N ALA A 34 -8.69 -1.89 4.19
CA ALA A 34 -9.12 -0.93 3.18
C ALA A 34 -8.16 -0.88 2.00
N LEU A 35 -6.84 -0.87 2.24
CA LEU A 35 -5.82 -0.92 1.20
C LEU A 35 -5.93 -2.21 0.37
N ASN A 36 -6.09 -3.35 1.03
CA ASN A 36 -6.19 -4.65 0.36
C ASN A 36 -7.40 -4.75 -0.58
N VAL A 37 -8.48 -3.99 -0.40
CA VAL A 37 -9.60 -3.94 -1.38
C VAL A 37 -9.12 -3.48 -2.76
N VAL A 38 -8.17 -2.56 -2.81
CA VAL A 38 -7.60 -2.02 -4.06
C VAL A 38 -6.44 -2.88 -4.53
N LEU A 39 -5.52 -3.23 -3.63
CA LEU A 39 -4.30 -3.97 -3.97
C LEU A 39 -4.58 -5.32 -4.63
N VAL A 40 -5.59 -6.06 -4.15
CA VAL A 40 -5.92 -7.38 -4.72
C VAL A 40 -6.37 -7.31 -6.17
N GLN A 41 -6.94 -6.18 -6.60
CA GLN A 41 -7.33 -5.96 -8.00
C GLN A 41 -6.10 -5.80 -8.90
N GLN A 42 -4.96 -5.42 -8.31
CA GLN A 42 -3.66 -5.31 -8.95
C GLN A 42 -2.79 -6.56 -8.76
N GLY A 43 -3.33 -7.63 -8.16
CA GLY A 43 -2.61 -8.88 -7.92
C GLY A 43 -1.64 -8.85 -6.75
N TRP A 44 -1.72 -7.85 -5.87
CA TRP A 44 -0.89 -7.74 -4.66
C TRP A 44 -1.74 -7.65 -3.38
N ALA A 45 -1.18 -7.98 -2.23
CA ALA A 45 -1.88 -7.88 -0.95
C ALA A 45 -0.89 -7.81 0.22
N ILE A 46 -1.25 -7.04 1.24
CA ILE A 46 -0.53 -6.95 2.52
C ILE A 46 -1.03 -8.08 3.42
N ASN A 47 -0.22 -9.12 3.61
CA ASN A 47 -0.56 -10.28 4.45
C ASN A 47 0.32 -10.39 5.70
N THR A 48 1.49 -9.76 5.66
CA THR A 48 2.49 -9.80 6.72
C THR A 48 2.92 -8.39 7.12
N CYS A 49 3.61 -8.26 8.26
CA CYS A 49 4.25 -7.00 8.63
C CYS A 49 5.31 -6.58 7.60
N GLU A 50 6.05 -7.54 7.03
CA GLU A 50 7.04 -7.27 5.97
C GLU A 50 6.40 -6.68 4.71
N ASP A 51 5.20 -7.16 4.32
CA ASP A 51 4.44 -6.57 3.21
C ASP A 51 4.00 -5.14 3.52
N LEU A 52 3.62 -4.86 4.77
CA LEU A 52 3.22 -3.53 5.20
C LEU A 52 4.42 -2.58 5.21
N GLU A 53 5.57 -3.00 5.74
CA GLU A 53 6.81 -2.23 5.69
C GLU A 53 7.19 -1.91 4.24
N PHE A 54 7.14 -2.92 3.36
CA PHE A 54 7.39 -2.73 1.93
C PHE A 54 6.39 -1.77 1.27
N PHE A 55 5.11 -1.80 1.65
CA PHE A 55 4.13 -0.82 1.17
C PHE A 55 4.51 0.60 1.56
N ILE A 56 4.91 0.81 2.82
CA ILE A 56 5.28 2.13 3.32
C ILE A 56 6.52 2.65 2.60
N ASP A 57 7.55 1.82 2.39
CA ASP A 57 8.73 2.20 1.62
C ASP A 57 8.38 2.68 0.20
N LEU A 58 7.41 2.02 -0.46
CA LEU A 58 6.92 2.42 -1.78
C LEU A 58 6.16 3.75 -1.75
N ILE A 59 5.36 4.00 -0.71
CA ILE A 59 4.68 5.28 -0.51
C ILE A 59 5.71 6.39 -0.32
N GLU A 60 6.71 6.20 0.55
CA GLU A 60 7.76 7.18 0.80
C GLU A 60 8.57 7.49 -0.46
N SER A 61 8.89 6.46 -1.25
CA SER A 61 9.56 6.62 -2.55
C SER A 61 8.70 7.43 -3.52
N TYR A 62 7.39 7.14 -3.58
CA TYR A 62 6.45 7.88 -4.41
C TYR A 62 6.36 9.36 -4.02
N GLU A 63 6.36 9.67 -2.72
CA GLU A 63 6.35 11.05 -2.22
C GLU A 63 7.60 11.84 -2.65
N GLN A 64 8.77 11.19 -2.70
CA GLN A 64 10.03 11.81 -3.10
C GLN A 64 10.10 12.11 -4.61
N GLU A 65 9.36 11.37 -5.43
CA GLU A 65 9.29 11.56 -6.88
C GLU A 65 8.27 12.64 -7.30
N MET A 66 7.42 13.10 -6.38
CA MET A 66 6.47 14.18 -6.63
C MET A 66 7.13 15.57 -6.45
N PRO A 67 7.11 16.44 -7.49
CA PRO A 67 7.72 17.78 -7.44
C PRO A 67 6.95 18.80 -6.60
#